data_AF-A0A453Q0K9-F1
#
_entry.id   AF-A0A453Q0K9-F1
#
_cell.length_a   1.000
_cell.length_b   1.000
_cell.length_c   1.000
_cell.angle_alpha   90.00
_cell.angle_beta   90.00
_cell.angle_gamma   90.00
#
_symmetry.space_group_name_H-M   'P 1'
#
loop_
_entity.id
_entity.type
_entity.pdbx_description
1 polymer ?
#
loop_
_entity_poly.entity_id
_entity_poly.type
_entity_poly.pdbx_seq_one_letter_code
_entity_poly.pdbx_strand_id
1 'polypeptide(L)' 'MERLPEELLMRVVSLTSPPDACRAAAVSRAFRAVADSDAVWSLFLPRNLPRFAKGELPRTSPSSKKELFRRLSDQPAL' A
#
# COMPACT_ATOMS: atom_id res chain seq x y z
N MET A 1 6.57 -28.28 -2.31
CA MET A 1 6.28 -27.09 -1.49
C MET A 1 4.91 -26.59 -1.87
N GLU A 2 3.93 -26.70 -0.98
CA GLU A 2 2.62 -26.11 -1.22
C GLU A 2 2.73 -24.59 -1.11
N ARG A 3 2.28 -23.89 -2.15
CA ARG A 3 2.32 -22.43 -2.20
C ARG A 3 1.10 -21.93 -1.44
N LEU A 4 1.31 -21.12 -0.40
CA LEU A 4 0.22 -20.50 0.34
C LEU A 4 -0.70 -19.75 -0.65
N PRO A 5 -2.04 -19.92 -0.55
CA PRO A 5 -2.97 -19.16 -1.37
C PRO A 5 -2.69 -17.66 -1.31
N GLU A 6 -2.73 -17.00 -2.48
CA GLU A 6 -2.46 -15.57 -2.60
C GLU A 6 -3.42 -14.72 -1.75
N GLU A 7 -4.66 -15.17 -1.62
CA GLU A 7 -5.70 -14.56 -0.79
C GLU A 7 -5.33 -14.54 0.69
N LEU A 8 -4.70 -15.61 1.20
CA LEU A 8 -4.22 -15.66 2.58
C LEU A 8 -3.04 -14.72 2.79
N LEU A 9 -2.10 -14.67 1.84
CA LEU A 9 -1.01 -13.70 1.87
C LEU A 9 -1.55 -12.27 1.89
N MET A 10 -2.51 -11.95 1.01
CA MET A 10 -3.15 -10.64 0.95
C MET A 10 -3.79 -10.27 2.26
N ARG A 11 -4.55 -11.20 2.86
CA ARG A 11 -5.24 -10.97 4.12
C ARG A 11 -4.28 -10.78 5.30
N VAL A 12 -3.18 -11.53 5.34
CA VAL A 12 -2.18 -11.34 6.40
C VAL A 12 -1.47 -10.00 6.22
N VAL A 13 -0.97 -9.69 5.01
CA VAL A 13 -0.23 -8.46 4.75
C VAL A 13 -1.10 -7.22 4.98
N SER A 14 -2.38 -7.25 4.61
CA SER A 14 -3.28 -6.11 4.81
C SER A 14 -3.65 -5.82 6.27
N LEU A 15 -3.42 -6.77 7.17
CA LEU A 15 -3.59 -6.59 8.61
C LEU A 15 -2.30 -6.08 9.30
N THR A 16 -1.22 -5.92 8.56
CA THR A 16 0.05 -5.37 9.08
C THR A 16 0.11 -3.84 8.96
N SER A 17 1.20 -3.23 9.44
CA SER A 17 1.47 -1.82 9.19
C SER A 17 2.06 -1.61 7.77
N PRO A 18 1.94 -0.41 7.16
CA PRO A 18 2.56 -0.13 5.86
C PRO A 18 4.10 -0.39 5.82
N PRO A 19 4.89 -0.05 6.88
CA PRO A 19 6.29 -0.47 6.96
C PRO A 19 6.48 -1.98 6.95
N ASP A 20 5.64 -2.73 7.67
CA ASP A 20 5.75 -4.19 7.73
C ASP A 20 5.35 -4.86 6.41
N ALA A 21 4.37 -4.31 5.69
CA ALA A 21 4.06 -4.74 4.33
C ALA A 21 5.27 -4.55 3.39
N CYS A 22 5.98 -3.42 3.50
CA CYS A 22 7.23 -3.20 2.75
C CYS A 22 8.32 -4.21 3.13
N ARG A 23 8.46 -4.60 4.41
CA ARG A 23 9.39 -5.66 4.83
C ARG A 23 8.99 -7.03 4.29
N ALA A 24 7.70 -7.35 4.29
CA ALA A 24 7.18 -8.61 3.77
C ALA A 24 7.55 -8.79 2.28
N ALA A 25 7.56 -7.72 1.49
CA ALA A 25 7.96 -7.74 0.09
C ALA A 25 9.38 -8.30 -0.16
N ALA A 26 10.27 -8.25 0.83
CA ALA A 26 11.63 -8.78 0.72
C ALA A 26 11.71 -10.31 0.90
N VAL A 27 10.67 -10.96 1.43
CA VAL A 27 10.68 -12.39 1.79
C VAL A 27 10.65 -13.29 0.54
N SER A 28 9.77 -12.99 -0.42
CA SER A 28 9.65 -13.77 -1.65
C SER A 28 8.93 -13.00 -2.76
N ARG A 29 9.00 -13.51 -3.99
CA ARG A 29 8.25 -12.93 -5.13
C ARG A 29 6.74 -12.90 -4.90
N ALA A 30 6.19 -13.89 -4.20
CA ALA A 30 4.76 -13.96 -3.88
C ALA A 30 4.35 -12.90 -2.85
N PHE A 31 5.15 -12.75 -1.78
CA PHE A 31 4.93 -11.67 -0.81
C PHE A 31 5.06 -10.29 -1.45
N ARG A 32 6.05 -10.09 -2.33
CA ARG A 32 6.21 -8.82 -3.06
C ARG A 32 5.00 -8.47 -3.90
N ALA A 33 4.51 -9.41 -4.70
CA ALA A 33 3.35 -9.18 -5.56
C ALA A 33 2.13 -8.72 -4.75
N VAL A 34 1.88 -9.37 -3.62
CA VAL A 34 0.79 -9.03 -2.71
C VAL A 34 1.04 -7.69 -1.99
N ALA A 35 2.24 -7.50 -1.44
CA ALA A 35 2.61 -6.31 -0.67
C ALA A 35 2.70 -5.04 -1.51
N ASP A 36 2.84 -5.15 -2.82
CA ASP A 36 2.79 -4.02 -3.76
C ASP A 36 1.39 -3.83 -4.38
N SER A 37 0.42 -4.70 -4.09
CA SER A 37 -0.91 -4.67 -4.71
C SER A 37 -1.81 -3.54 -4.19
N ASP A 38 -2.57 -2.93 -5.09
CA ASP A 38 -3.58 -1.93 -4.72
C ASP A 38 -4.69 -2.47 -3.80
N ALA A 39 -4.90 -3.79 -3.77
CA ALA A 39 -5.82 -4.41 -2.82
C ALA A 39 -5.36 -4.20 -1.38
N VAL A 40 -4.08 -4.49 -1.09
CA VAL A 40 -3.47 -4.25 0.23
C VAL A 40 -3.44 -2.76 0.55
N TRP A 41 -2.93 -1.92 -0.36
CA TRP A 41 -2.78 -0.49 -0.09
C TRP A 41 -4.10 0.27 0.03
N SER A 42 -5.21 -0.28 -0.48
CA SER A 42 -6.55 0.26 -0.24
C SER A 42 -7.01 0.19 1.21
N LEU A 43 -6.45 -0.74 1.99
CA LEU A 43 -6.77 -0.94 3.40
C LEU A 43 -5.91 -0.07 4.30
N PHE A 44 -4.74 0.37 3.82
CA PHE A 44 -3.88 1.34 4.51
C PHE A 44 -4.30 2.79 4.28
N LEU A 45 -4.96 3.07 3.16
CA LEU A 45 -5.42 4.41 2.83
C LEU A 45 -6.81 4.71 3.43
N PRO A 46 -7.07 5.95 3.86
CA PRO A 46 -8.41 6.38 4.20
C PRO A 46 -9.34 6.24 2.99
N ARG A 47 -10.54 5.66 3.19
CA ARG A 47 -11.57 5.52 2.13
C ARG A 47 -11.92 6.86 1.49
N ASN A 48 -11.97 7.91 2.30
CA ASN A 48 -12.15 9.28 1.86
C ASN A 48 -10.86 10.03 2.18
N LEU A 49 -10.04 10.26 1.16
CA LEU A 49 -8.89 11.13 1.32
C LEU A 49 -9.37 12.51 1.81
N PRO A 50 -8.74 13.06 2.84
CA PRO A 50 -9.08 14.37 3.34
C PRO A 50 -9.02 15.42 2.23
N ARG A 51 -9.83 16.48 2.34
CA ARG A 51 -9.89 17.51 1.29
C ARG A 51 -8.54 18.17 1.02
N PHE A 52 -7.68 18.27 2.04
CA PHE A 52 -6.31 18.78 1.89
C PHE A 52 -5.45 17.91 0.97
N ALA A 53 -5.61 16.58 1.03
CA ALA A 53 -4.88 15.66 0.16
C ALA A 53 -5.26 15.88 -1.32
N LYS A 54 -6.47 16.37 -1.62
CA LYS A 54 -6.86 16.67 -3.01
C LYS A 54 -6.11 17.87 -3.61
N GLY A 55 -5.67 18.82 -2.79
CA GLY A 55 -4.90 19.99 -3.22
C GLY A 55 -3.40 19.71 -3.38
N GLU A 56 -2.89 18.73 -2.64
CA GLU A 56 -1.47 18.36 -2.63
C GLU A 56 -1.11 17.20 -3.56
N LEU A 57 -2.12 16.54 -4.14
CA LEU A 57 -1.87 15.55 -5.18
C LEU A 57 -1.33 16.24 -6.45
N PRO A 58 -0.20 15.77 -7.01
CA PRO A 58 0.34 16.30 -8.25
C PRO A 58 -0.70 16.26 -9.37
N ARG A 59 -0.51 17.10 -10.39
CA ARG A 59 -1.29 17.08 -11.64
C ARG A 59 -1.32 15.69 -12.31
N THR A 60 -0.36 14.83 -11.97
CA THR A 60 -0.29 13.45 -12.44
C THR A 60 -0.88 12.49 -11.40
N SER A 61 -1.89 11.74 -11.85
CA SER A 61 -2.49 10.65 -11.07
C SER A 61 -1.40 9.64 -10.65
N PRO A 62 -1.40 9.20 -9.38
CA PRO A 62 -0.46 8.18 -8.93
C PRO A 62 -0.72 6.87 -9.70
N SER A 63 0.36 6.14 -10.00
CA SER A 63 0.31 4.86 -10.72
C SER A 63 -0.17 3.69 -9.86
N SER A 64 -0.13 3.84 -8.53
CA SER A 64 -0.62 2.86 -7.55
C SER A 64 -1.03 3.54 -6.24
N LYS A 65 -1.81 2.84 -5.42
CA LYS A 65 -2.16 3.26 -4.06
C LYS A 65 -0.95 3.29 -3.13
N LYS A 66 0.05 2.44 -3.38
CA LYS A 66 1.36 2.50 -2.70
C LYS A 66 2.08 3.82 -2.96
N GLU A 67 2.10 4.26 -4.22
CA GLU A 67 2.69 5.54 -4.59
C GLU A 67 1.93 6.71 -3.96
N LEU A 68 0.60 6.65 -3.97
CA LEU A 68 -0.25 7.63 -3.27
C LEU A 68 0.07 7.72 -1.78
N PHE A 69 0.19 6.60 -1.07
CA PHE A 69 0.56 6.58 0.34
C PHE A 69 1.91 7.24 0.60
N ARG A 70 2.93 6.90 -0.21
CA ARG A 70 4.27 7.49 -0.07
C ARG A 70 4.24 9.00 -0.24
N ARG A 71 3.59 9.50 -1.30
CA ARG A 71 3.47 10.93 -1.57
C ARG A 71 2.80 11.69 -0.41
N LEU A 72 1.74 11.12 0.19
CA LEU A 72 1.07 11.72 1.36
C LEU A 72 1.94 11.69 2.62
N SER A 73 2.78 10.68 2.77
CA SER A 73 3.70 10.54 3.91
C SER A 73 4.92 11.47 3.79
N ASP A 74 5.33 11.78 2.56
CA ASP A 74 6.47 12.65 2.26
C ASP A 74 6.11 14.15 2.30
N GLN A 75 4.83 14.52 2.43
CA GLN A 75 4.44 15.92 2.64
C GLN A 75 4.91 16.36 4.04
N PRO A 76 5.74 17.43 4.15
CA PRO A 76 6.15 17.94 5.44
C PRO A 76 4.92 18.51 6.16
N ALA A 77 4.42 17.76 7.13
CA ALA A 77 3.37 18.09 8.08
C ALA A 77 2.26 19.02 7.55
N LEU A 78 1.12 18.41 7.23
CA LEU A 78 -0.16 18.96 7.69
C LEU A 78 -0.10 19.27 9.20
#